data_AF-A0A265E4P4-F1
#
_entry.id   AF-A0A265E4P4-F1
#
_cell.length_a   1.000
_cell.length_b   1.000
_cell.length_c   1.000
_cell.angle_alpha   90.00
_cell.angle_beta   90.00
_cell.angle_gamma   90.00
#
_symmetry.space_group_name_H-M   'P 1'
#
loop_
_entity.id
_entity.type
_entity.pdbx_description
1 polymer ?
#
loop_
_entity_poly.entity_id
_entity_poly.type
_entity_poly.pdbx_seq_one_letter_code
_entity_poly.pdbx_strand_id
1 'polypeptide(L)'
;MSNTQTKYHINDADQVVEANEYLLDVREPFEYEMGHIAEADNVSVNEIEERLEELPKDRKIHVYCQRGKRGANAVEILKRNGFDAVNLEEGYSAYTGKYDSAGKAGETSEASTANVEIDPNRVKVEAIGLQCPGPLLKVNEVMGELEPGQQMEITVTDFGFCTDVEAWARKTGNSILKNEKSEDKVVVVMQKNAPQAKAAGEGHQMVETKDGATMVVFSGDMDKALASFIIATGAKSMGKDVTMFFTFWGLNVIKDPNAPKKNKSGLDKAFSMMMPKSASKLPISNMNMFGLGSKMIQYVMKKKKVDALTEMIEKADKLGVKMVACTMSMDIMAIDEDELLPNVNFGGVGTYLGDAENGNLNLFI
;
A
#
# COMPACT_ATOMS: atom_id res chain seq x y z
N MET A 1 -42.32 24.32 -3.02
CA MET A 1 -41.48 24.44 -4.22
C MET A 1 -40.44 23.34 -4.15
N SER A 2 -40.50 22.37 -5.07
CA SER A 2 -39.59 21.22 -5.12
C SER A 2 -38.19 21.72 -5.44
N ASN A 3 -37.29 21.73 -4.46
CA ASN A 3 -35.89 22.09 -4.66
C ASN A 3 -35.19 20.86 -5.25
N THR A 4 -35.26 20.68 -6.57
CA THR A 4 -34.43 19.70 -7.28
C THR A 4 -32.99 20.16 -7.15
N GLN A 5 -32.31 19.64 -6.13
CA GLN A 5 -30.89 19.84 -5.93
C GLN A 5 -30.18 19.16 -7.10
N THR A 6 -29.60 19.94 -8.02
CA THR A 6 -28.79 19.41 -9.12
C THR A 6 -27.71 18.54 -8.51
N LYS A 7 -27.76 17.23 -8.80
CA LYS A 7 -26.74 16.28 -8.38
C LYS A 7 -25.59 16.34 -9.38
N TYR A 8 -24.38 16.46 -8.86
CA TYR A 8 -23.15 16.40 -9.64
C TYR A 8 -22.47 15.08 -9.34
N HIS A 9 -22.14 14.33 -10.38
CA HIS A 9 -21.50 13.01 -10.26
C HIS A 9 -19.99 13.14 -10.44
N ILE A 10 -19.21 12.22 -9.88
CA ILE A 10 -17.75 12.28 -10.02
C ILE A 10 -17.27 12.25 -11.48
N ASN A 11 -18.02 11.58 -12.37
CA ASN A 11 -17.68 11.51 -13.79
C ASN A 11 -18.01 12.79 -14.57
N ASP A 12 -18.59 13.80 -13.91
CA ASP A 12 -18.72 15.15 -14.48
C ASP A 12 -17.41 15.95 -14.34
N ALA A 13 -16.41 15.44 -13.60
CA ALA A 13 -15.18 16.18 -13.29
C ALA A 13 -14.38 16.59 -14.54
N ASP A 14 -14.36 15.78 -15.61
CA ASP A 14 -13.71 16.16 -16.86
C ASP A 14 -14.37 17.39 -17.50
N GLN A 15 -15.71 17.48 -17.42
CA GLN A 15 -16.46 18.62 -17.96
C GLN A 15 -16.26 19.88 -17.11
N VAL A 16 -16.09 19.72 -15.79
CA VAL A 16 -15.75 20.81 -14.87
C VAL A 16 -14.40 21.42 -15.24
N VAL A 17 -13.41 20.57 -15.52
CA VAL A 17 -12.07 21.00 -15.97
C VAL A 17 -12.16 21.70 -17.32
N GLU A 18 -12.87 21.11 -18.30
CA GLU A 18 -13.07 21.71 -19.63
C GLU A 18 -13.84 23.06 -19.58
N ALA A 19 -14.74 23.23 -18.61
CA ALA A 19 -15.47 24.48 -18.37
C ALA A 19 -14.65 25.54 -17.61
N ASN A 20 -13.39 25.25 -17.26
CA ASN A 20 -12.52 26.10 -16.45
C ASN A 20 -13.13 26.44 -15.06
N GLU A 21 -13.94 25.53 -14.51
CA GLU A 21 -14.42 25.58 -13.12
C GLU A 21 -13.35 25.01 -12.18
N TYR A 22 -13.45 25.28 -10.86
CA TYR A 22 -12.38 24.93 -9.93
C TYR A 22 -12.64 23.55 -9.30
N LEU A 23 -11.72 22.61 -9.50
CA LEU A 23 -11.83 21.26 -8.97
C LEU A 23 -10.94 21.10 -7.72
N LEU A 24 -11.55 20.73 -6.59
CA LEU A 24 -10.87 20.63 -5.30
C LEU A 24 -10.93 19.19 -4.75
N ASP A 25 -9.77 18.60 -4.57
CA ASP A 25 -9.60 17.35 -3.84
C ASP A 25 -9.40 17.62 -2.35
N VAL A 26 -10.29 17.09 -1.51
CA VAL A 26 -10.23 17.27 -0.04
C VAL A 26 -9.75 16.02 0.70
N ARG A 27 -9.14 15.08 -0.03
CA ARG A 27 -8.39 13.98 0.56
C ARG A 27 -7.09 14.48 1.19
N GLU A 28 -6.46 13.62 1.97
CA GLU A 28 -5.14 13.94 2.54
C GLU A 28 -4.08 14.04 1.41
N PRO A 29 -3.02 14.86 1.58
CA PRO A 29 -2.02 15.08 0.52
C PRO A 29 -1.43 13.79 -0.04
N PHE A 30 -1.17 12.80 0.80
CA PHE A 30 -0.65 11.51 0.35
C PHE A 30 -1.64 10.76 -0.58
N GLU A 31 -2.96 10.87 -0.37
CA GLU A 31 -3.96 10.24 -1.24
C GLU A 31 -4.00 10.92 -2.62
N TYR A 32 -3.79 12.24 -2.65
CA TYR A 32 -3.71 13.04 -3.87
C TYR A 32 -2.43 12.75 -4.64
N GLU A 33 -1.28 12.64 -3.96
CA GLU A 33 0.00 12.28 -4.56
C GLU A 33 -0.02 10.88 -5.22
N MET A 34 -0.73 9.93 -4.61
CA MET A 34 -0.92 8.57 -5.16
C MET A 34 -1.80 8.53 -6.43
N GLY A 35 -2.46 9.64 -6.76
CA GLY A 35 -3.28 9.80 -7.95
C GLY A 35 -4.52 10.63 -7.65
N HIS A 36 -4.81 11.57 -8.54
CA HIS A 36 -5.93 12.50 -8.43
C HIS A 36 -6.53 12.79 -9.81
N ILE A 37 -7.68 13.46 -9.83
CA ILE A 37 -8.29 13.94 -11.08
C ILE A 37 -7.40 15.03 -11.65
N ALA A 38 -7.07 14.96 -12.94
CA ALA A 38 -6.20 15.94 -13.57
C ALA A 38 -6.68 17.39 -13.35
N GLU A 39 -5.75 18.30 -13.09
CA GLU A 39 -6.00 19.73 -12.81
C GLU A 39 -6.78 20.03 -11.52
N ALA A 40 -7.04 19.04 -10.66
CA ALA A 40 -7.53 19.28 -9.32
C ALA A 40 -6.45 19.86 -8.42
N ASP A 41 -6.78 20.85 -7.60
CA ASP A 41 -5.94 21.30 -6.48
C ASP A 41 -6.26 20.50 -5.21
N ASN A 42 -5.31 20.41 -4.27
CA ASN A 42 -5.50 19.68 -3.01
C ASN A 42 -5.44 20.58 -1.78
N VAL A 43 -6.53 20.54 -1.00
CA VAL A 43 -6.59 21.07 0.37
C VAL A 43 -7.38 20.07 1.19
N SER A 44 -6.70 19.34 2.09
CA SER A 44 -7.34 18.34 2.97
C SER A 44 -8.51 18.97 3.72
N VAL A 45 -9.61 18.22 3.88
CA VAL A 45 -10.82 18.71 4.60
C VAL A 45 -10.50 19.26 5.99
N ASN A 46 -9.44 18.76 6.63
CA ASN A 46 -8.99 19.20 7.95
C ASN A 46 -8.28 20.55 7.94
N GLU A 47 -7.76 20.98 6.78
CA GLU A 47 -6.98 22.22 6.60
C GLU A 47 -7.79 23.34 5.91
N ILE A 48 -8.98 23.04 5.37
CA ILE A 48 -9.77 23.99 4.58
C ILE A 48 -10.00 25.31 5.33
N GLU A 49 -10.37 25.27 6.61
CA GLU A 49 -10.66 26.48 7.39
C GLU A 49 -9.43 27.38 7.58
N GLU A 50 -8.23 26.78 7.61
CA GLU A 50 -6.96 27.50 7.75
C GLU A 50 -6.44 28.02 6.42
N ARG A 51 -6.83 27.39 5.30
CA ARG A 51 -6.35 27.66 3.93
C ARG A 51 -7.42 28.25 3.02
N LEU A 52 -8.45 28.87 3.58
CA LEU A 52 -9.53 29.52 2.79
C LEU A 52 -9.02 30.59 1.81
N GLU A 53 -7.88 31.21 2.10
CA GLU A 53 -7.30 32.27 1.26
C GLU A 53 -6.73 31.74 -0.07
N GLU A 54 -6.43 30.44 -0.15
CA GLU A 54 -5.90 29.80 -1.37
C GLU A 54 -7.00 29.45 -2.37
N LEU A 55 -8.26 29.45 -1.92
CA LEU A 55 -9.40 29.01 -2.72
C LEU A 55 -10.01 30.18 -3.50
N PRO A 56 -10.43 29.98 -4.77
CA PRO A 56 -11.02 31.05 -5.57
C PRO A 56 -12.41 31.42 -5.06
N LYS A 57 -12.65 32.72 -4.88
CA LYS A 57 -13.96 33.27 -4.47
C LYS A 57 -14.85 33.65 -5.65
N ASP A 58 -14.26 33.75 -6.83
CA ASP A 58 -14.89 34.17 -8.09
C ASP A 58 -15.34 32.99 -8.97
N ARG A 59 -14.97 31.76 -8.59
CA ARG A 59 -15.28 30.53 -9.33
C ARG A 59 -16.06 29.56 -8.45
N LYS A 60 -16.90 28.74 -9.08
CA LYS A 60 -17.58 27.64 -8.42
C LYS A 60 -16.60 26.51 -8.14
N ILE A 61 -16.63 26.00 -6.91
CA ILE A 61 -15.74 24.96 -6.40
C ILE A 61 -16.46 23.60 -6.44
N HIS A 62 -15.95 22.68 -7.25
CA HIS A 62 -16.40 21.30 -7.34
C HIS A 62 -15.51 20.44 -6.45
N VAL A 63 -16.08 19.95 -5.35
CA VAL A 63 -15.33 19.24 -4.32
C VAL A 63 -15.51 17.74 -4.50
N TYR A 64 -14.43 16.98 -4.39
CA TYR A 64 -14.50 15.53 -4.28
C TYR A 64 -13.58 15.00 -3.18
N CYS A 65 -13.83 13.77 -2.76
CA CYS A 65 -12.93 13.02 -1.90
C CYS A 65 -12.89 11.55 -2.35
N GLN A 66 -12.38 10.64 -1.53
CA GLN A 66 -12.30 9.23 -1.93
C GLN A 66 -13.67 8.57 -2.23
N ARG A 67 -14.72 8.87 -1.45
CA ARG A 67 -16.05 8.21 -1.52
C ARG A 67 -17.24 9.16 -1.30
N GLY A 68 -17.08 10.45 -1.59
CA GLY A 68 -18.13 11.49 -1.47
C GLY A 68 -18.42 12.04 -0.06
N LYS A 69 -18.23 11.28 1.03
CA LYS A 69 -18.60 11.74 2.39
C LYS A 69 -17.79 12.93 2.91
N ARG A 70 -16.46 12.88 2.78
CA ARG A 70 -15.59 14.01 3.18
C ARG A 70 -15.84 15.26 2.32
N GLY A 71 -16.16 15.08 1.04
CA GLY A 71 -16.49 16.17 0.13
C GLY A 71 -17.76 16.91 0.54
N ALA A 72 -18.81 16.18 0.97
CA ALA A 72 -20.01 16.81 1.52
C ALA A 72 -19.72 17.69 2.74
N ASN A 73 -18.87 17.22 3.67
CA ASN A 73 -18.46 18.01 4.84
C ASN A 73 -17.65 19.27 4.42
N ALA A 74 -16.70 19.12 3.50
CA ALA A 74 -15.94 20.24 2.97
C ALA A 74 -16.85 21.30 2.31
N VAL A 75 -17.88 20.89 1.57
CA VAL A 75 -18.86 21.82 0.98
C VAL A 75 -19.64 22.59 2.04
N GLU A 76 -20.02 21.96 3.16
CA GLU A 76 -20.66 22.67 4.28
C GLU A 76 -19.74 23.74 4.88
N ILE A 77 -18.46 23.41 5.07
CA ILE A 77 -17.43 24.34 5.55
C ILE A 77 -17.26 25.51 4.57
N LEU A 78 -17.12 25.23 3.28
CA LEU A 78 -16.91 26.23 2.24
C LEU A 78 -18.12 27.18 2.10
N LYS A 79 -19.34 26.63 2.06
CA LYS A 79 -20.57 27.45 1.99
C LYS A 79 -20.74 28.36 3.21
N ARG A 80 -20.44 27.85 4.40
CA ARG A 80 -20.48 28.65 5.64
C ARG A 80 -19.51 29.83 5.59
N ASN A 81 -18.40 29.67 4.88
CA ASN A 81 -17.38 30.69 4.68
C ASN A 81 -17.56 31.52 3.39
N GLY A 82 -18.73 31.42 2.74
CA GLY A 82 -19.12 32.30 1.62
C GLY A 82 -18.66 31.86 0.24
N PHE A 83 -18.17 30.63 0.08
CA PHE A 83 -17.81 30.07 -1.22
C PHE A 83 -19.00 29.39 -1.90
N ASP A 84 -19.07 29.47 -3.24
CA ASP A 84 -20.00 28.67 -4.04
C ASP A 84 -19.38 27.29 -4.30
N ALA A 85 -19.78 26.29 -3.51
CA ALA A 85 -19.24 24.94 -3.60
C ALA A 85 -20.32 23.87 -3.82
N VAL A 86 -20.00 22.85 -4.60
CA VAL A 86 -20.85 21.67 -4.83
C VAL A 86 -20.02 20.40 -4.65
N ASN A 87 -20.67 19.33 -4.15
CA ASN A 87 -20.01 18.06 -3.95
C ASN A 87 -20.22 17.19 -5.19
N LEU A 88 -19.14 16.63 -5.73
CA LEU A 88 -19.20 15.53 -6.66
C LEU A 88 -19.50 14.24 -5.87
N GLU A 89 -20.67 13.65 -6.14
CA GLU A 89 -21.11 12.40 -5.51
C GLU A 89 -20.19 11.23 -5.91
N GLU A 90 -20.35 10.06 -5.29
CA GLU A 90 -19.53 8.83 -5.48
C GLU A 90 -18.04 8.90 -5.07
N GLY A 91 -17.37 10.03 -5.28
CA GLY A 91 -15.96 10.25 -4.99
C GLY A 91 -14.99 9.55 -5.95
N TYR A 92 -13.72 9.87 -5.80
CA TYR A 92 -12.60 9.46 -6.64
C TYR A 92 -12.57 7.96 -6.96
N SER A 93 -13.00 7.10 -6.02
CA SER A 93 -13.04 5.64 -6.24
C SER A 93 -13.97 5.17 -7.37
N ALA A 94 -14.90 6.01 -7.81
CA ALA A 94 -15.86 5.73 -8.88
C ALA A 94 -15.62 6.60 -10.14
N TYR A 95 -14.60 7.46 -10.11
CA TYR A 95 -14.18 8.22 -11.28
C TYR A 95 -13.64 7.28 -12.35
N THR A 96 -13.86 7.59 -13.63
CA THR A 96 -13.36 6.81 -14.78
C THR A 96 -12.66 7.67 -15.84
N GLY A 97 -12.38 8.94 -15.54
CA GLY A 97 -11.82 9.92 -16.47
C GLY A 97 -10.29 10.00 -16.44
N LYS A 98 -9.74 11.19 -16.69
CA LYS A 98 -8.30 11.44 -16.74
C LYS A 98 -7.70 11.66 -15.34
N TYR A 99 -6.65 10.90 -15.04
CA TYR A 99 -5.91 11.00 -13.79
C TYR A 99 -4.57 11.70 -13.98
N ASP A 100 -4.12 12.42 -12.96
CA ASP A 100 -2.77 12.96 -12.83
C ASP A 100 -2.15 12.49 -11.50
N SER A 101 -0.84 12.60 -11.40
CA SER A 101 -0.08 12.33 -10.17
C SER A 101 0.91 13.46 -9.97
N ALA A 102 1.09 13.93 -8.74
CA ALA A 102 1.90 15.11 -8.46
C ALA A 102 3.37 14.83 -8.83
N GLY A 103 3.73 15.24 -10.04
CA GLY A 103 5.00 14.94 -10.70
C GLY A 103 5.05 15.55 -12.11
N LYS A 104 4.74 16.84 -12.24
CA LYS A 104 5.12 17.65 -13.43
C LYS A 104 6.49 18.28 -13.15
N ALA A 105 7.48 18.33 -14.03
CA ALA A 105 7.62 17.90 -15.41
C ALA A 105 9.11 17.63 -15.68
N GLY A 106 9.40 16.55 -16.40
CA GLY A 106 10.59 16.41 -17.21
C GLY A 106 10.10 16.18 -18.64
N GLU A 107 10.58 17.01 -19.55
CA GLU A 107 10.19 17.13 -20.95
C GLU A 107 9.79 15.82 -21.63
N THR A 108 8.72 15.95 -22.42
CA THR A 108 8.30 15.06 -23.49
C THR A 108 9.48 14.41 -24.22
N SER A 109 9.76 13.16 -23.88
CA SER A 109 10.26 12.21 -24.86
C SER A 109 9.04 11.67 -25.60
N GLU A 110 8.76 12.22 -26.77
CA GLU A 110 8.01 11.51 -27.81
C GLU A 110 8.74 10.19 -28.13
N ALA A 111 8.41 9.14 -27.39
CA ALA A 111 8.77 7.77 -27.73
C ALA A 111 7.48 7.03 -28.09
N SER A 112 7.15 7.12 -29.38
CA SER A 112 6.28 6.22 -30.14
C SER A 112 5.11 5.58 -29.38
N THR A 113 3.92 6.14 -29.52
CA THR A 113 2.67 5.38 -29.53
C THR A 113 2.68 4.41 -30.71
N ALA A 114 3.44 3.33 -30.59
CA ALA A 114 3.13 2.12 -31.34
C ALA A 114 1.83 1.59 -30.73
N ASN A 115 0.75 1.54 -31.52
CA ASN A 115 -0.39 0.69 -31.22
C ASN A 115 0.13 -0.75 -31.20
N VAL A 116 0.58 -1.21 -30.04
CA VAL A 116 1.00 -2.58 -29.83
C VAL A 116 -0.27 -3.42 -29.85
N GLU A 117 -0.46 -4.20 -30.91
CA GLU A 117 -1.57 -5.15 -31.00
C GLU A 117 -1.48 -6.18 -29.86
N ILE A 118 -2.64 -6.50 -29.27
CA ILE A 118 -2.75 -7.53 -28.23
C ILE A 118 -2.53 -8.89 -28.88
N ASP A 119 -1.45 -9.57 -28.52
CA ASP A 119 -1.08 -10.87 -29.08
C ASP A 119 -2.11 -11.94 -28.66
N PRO A 120 -2.76 -12.65 -29.60
CA PRO A 120 -3.66 -13.75 -29.28
C PRO A 120 -2.99 -14.93 -28.55
N ASN A 121 -1.68 -15.11 -28.67
CA ASN A 121 -0.89 -16.17 -28.04
C ASN A 121 -0.26 -15.77 -26.69
N ARG A 122 -0.64 -14.61 -26.14
CA ARG A 122 -0.18 -14.15 -24.82
C ARG A 122 -0.42 -15.19 -23.72
N VAL A 123 0.45 -15.17 -22.71
CA VAL A 123 0.36 -16.07 -21.56
C VAL A 123 -0.85 -15.68 -20.71
N LYS A 124 -1.83 -16.58 -20.58
CA LYS A 124 -3.06 -16.34 -19.81
C LYS A 124 -2.94 -16.93 -18.41
N VAL A 125 -3.21 -16.11 -17.41
CA VAL A 125 -3.06 -16.44 -16.00
C VAL A 125 -4.37 -16.15 -15.27
N GLU A 126 -4.87 -17.13 -14.54
CA GLU A 126 -6.02 -16.95 -13.65
C GLU A 126 -5.55 -16.83 -12.21
N ALA A 127 -5.80 -15.69 -11.60
CA ALA A 127 -5.53 -15.38 -10.19
C ALA A 127 -6.85 -15.13 -9.44
N ILE A 128 -7.82 -15.99 -9.70
CA ILE A 128 -9.19 -15.91 -9.19
C ILE A 128 -9.21 -16.35 -7.72
N GLY A 129 -9.79 -15.50 -6.85
CA GLY A 129 -9.89 -15.75 -5.42
C GLY A 129 -8.63 -15.43 -4.62
N LEU A 130 -7.61 -14.82 -5.25
CA LEU A 130 -6.50 -14.19 -4.54
C LEU A 130 -6.92 -12.77 -4.13
N GLN A 131 -6.36 -12.28 -3.01
CA GLN A 131 -6.53 -10.92 -2.51
C GLN A 131 -5.16 -10.27 -2.37
N CYS A 132 -5.07 -8.95 -2.39
CA CYS A 132 -3.81 -8.19 -2.24
C CYS A 132 -2.96 -8.74 -1.06
N PRO A 133 -1.67 -9.09 -1.28
CA PRO A 133 -0.83 -8.82 -2.47
C PRO A 133 -0.79 -9.96 -3.50
N GLY A 134 -1.59 -11.03 -3.33
CA GLY A 134 -1.52 -12.27 -4.11
C GLY A 134 -1.52 -12.10 -5.64
N PRO A 135 -2.47 -11.34 -6.22
CA PRO A 135 -2.47 -11.10 -7.66
C PRO A 135 -1.20 -10.43 -8.19
N LEU A 136 -0.64 -9.47 -7.43
CA LEU A 136 0.56 -8.74 -7.83
C LEU A 136 1.82 -9.61 -7.75
N LEU A 137 1.90 -10.48 -6.73
CA LEU A 137 2.96 -11.48 -6.65
C LEU A 137 2.93 -12.42 -7.85
N LYS A 138 1.73 -12.81 -8.31
CA LYS A 138 1.57 -13.68 -9.48
C LYS A 138 2.00 -12.98 -10.77
N VAL A 139 1.71 -11.68 -10.91
CA VAL A 139 2.27 -10.87 -12.01
C VAL A 139 3.78 -10.89 -11.98
N ASN A 140 4.40 -10.64 -10.82
CA ASN A 140 5.85 -10.59 -10.72
C ASN A 140 6.53 -11.94 -11.04
N GLU A 141 5.94 -13.05 -10.57
CA GLU A 141 6.39 -14.41 -10.90
C GLU A 141 6.37 -14.66 -12.42
N VAL A 142 5.21 -14.43 -13.06
CA VAL A 142 5.02 -14.71 -14.49
C VAL A 142 5.83 -13.74 -15.36
N MET A 143 5.83 -12.45 -15.04
CA MET A 143 6.66 -11.45 -15.74
C MET A 143 8.15 -11.73 -15.58
N GLY A 144 8.58 -12.38 -14.49
CA GLY A 144 9.95 -12.85 -14.31
C GLY A 144 10.35 -13.88 -15.37
N GLU A 145 9.45 -14.78 -15.74
CA GLU A 145 9.67 -15.88 -16.68
C GLU A 145 9.58 -15.47 -18.16
N LEU A 146 8.92 -14.35 -18.48
CA LEU A 146 8.75 -13.88 -19.86
C LEU A 146 10.03 -13.28 -20.46
N GLU A 147 10.14 -13.30 -21.79
CA GLU A 147 11.14 -12.53 -22.54
C GLU A 147 10.64 -11.11 -22.87
N PRO A 148 11.52 -10.11 -23.03
CA PRO A 148 11.13 -8.78 -23.50
C PRO A 148 10.32 -8.84 -24.81
N GLY A 149 9.20 -8.12 -24.86
CA GLY A 149 8.24 -8.12 -25.96
C GLY A 149 7.09 -9.10 -25.78
N GLN A 150 7.20 -10.10 -24.89
CA GLN A 150 6.10 -11.03 -24.63
C GLN A 150 5.01 -10.40 -23.76
N GLN A 151 3.77 -10.85 -23.99
CA GLN A 151 2.58 -10.35 -23.31
C GLN A 151 2.00 -11.41 -22.37
N MET A 152 1.41 -10.95 -21.26
CA MET A 152 0.54 -11.76 -20.40
C MET A 152 -0.81 -11.12 -20.20
N GLU A 153 -1.82 -11.94 -19.95
CA GLU A 153 -3.15 -11.54 -19.50
C GLU A 153 -3.41 -12.17 -18.15
N ILE A 154 -3.81 -11.37 -17.16
CA ILE A 154 -4.20 -11.86 -15.85
C ILE A 154 -5.66 -11.51 -15.55
N THR A 155 -6.41 -12.50 -15.08
CA THR A 155 -7.79 -12.32 -14.59
C THR A 155 -7.82 -12.48 -13.07
N VAL A 156 -8.32 -11.46 -12.38
CA VAL A 156 -8.37 -11.41 -10.90
C VAL A 156 -9.75 -11.03 -10.40
N THR A 157 -10.06 -11.38 -9.16
CA THR A 157 -11.32 -10.98 -8.49
C THR A 157 -11.14 -9.84 -7.48
N ASP A 158 -9.91 -9.38 -7.27
CA ASP A 158 -9.60 -8.25 -6.39
C ASP A 158 -9.71 -6.93 -7.18
N PHE A 159 -10.70 -6.10 -6.85
CA PHE A 159 -10.93 -4.84 -7.54
C PHE A 159 -9.84 -3.78 -7.30
N GLY A 160 -9.06 -3.89 -6.22
CA GLY A 160 -7.92 -2.99 -5.96
C GLY A 160 -6.75 -3.19 -6.93
N PHE A 161 -6.71 -4.37 -7.58
CA PHE A 161 -5.61 -4.76 -8.44
C PHE A 161 -5.42 -3.86 -9.66
N CYS A 162 -6.48 -3.25 -10.20
CA CYS A 162 -6.36 -2.36 -11.36
C CYS A 162 -5.44 -1.16 -11.08
N THR A 163 -5.39 -0.69 -9.84
CA THR A 163 -4.50 0.40 -9.41
C THR A 163 -3.12 -0.13 -9.02
N ASP A 164 -3.07 -1.25 -8.29
CA ASP A 164 -1.81 -1.86 -7.86
C ASP A 164 -0.91 -2.25 -9.04
N VAL A 165 -1.51 -2.80 -10.10
CA VAL A 165 -0.78 -3.24 -11.30
C VAL A 165 -0.25 -2.07 -12.13
N GLU A 166 -0.95 -0.94 -12.15
CA GLU A 166 -0.49 0.28 -12.81
C GLU A 166 0.73 0.89 -12.12
N ALA A 167 0.66 0.98 -10.79
CA ALA A 167 1.79 1.44 -9.99
C ALA A 167 3.00 0.50 -10.17
N TRP A 168 2.78 -0.81 -10.19
CA TRP A 168 3.82 -1.79 -10.43
C TRP A 168 4.42 -1.69 -11.84
N ALA A 169 3.59 -1.54 -12.87
CA ALA A 169 4.04 -1.45 -14.26
C ALA A 169 4.91 -0.20 -14.49
N ARG A 170 4.46 0.96 -13.99
CA ARG A 170 5.24 2.21 -14.02
C ARG A 170 6.61 2.04 -13.35
N LYS A 171 6.63 1.41 -12.16
CA LYS A 171 7.86 1.25 -11.39
C LYS A 171 8.84 0.22 -11.97
N THR A 172 8.32 -0.85 -12.56
CA THR A 172 9.13 -1.90 -13.18
C THR A 172 9.48 -1.62 -14.63
N GLY A 173 8.94 -0.53 -15.21
CA GLY A 173 9.16 -0.13 -16.60
C GLY A 173 8.40 -0.98 -17.62
N ASN A 174 7.38 -1.73 -17.19
CA ASN A 174 6.54 -2.56 -18.06
C ASN A 174 5.32 -1.79 -18.58
N SER A 175 4.77 -2.24 -19.72
CA SER A 175 3.62 -1.58 -20.35
C SER A 175 2.32 -2.30 -20.01
N ILE A 176 1.27 -1.53 -19.71
CA ILE A 176 -0.10 -2.03 -19.64
C ILE A 176 -0.78 -1.73 -20.97
N LEU A 177 -1.24 -2.78 -21.65
CA LEU A 177 -1.96 -2.70 -22.92
C LEU A 177 -3.47 -2.66 -22.73
N LYS A 178 -3.96 -3.25 -21.63
CA LYS A 178 -5.38 -3.31 -21.30
C LYS A 178 -5.58 -3.38 -19.79
N ASN A 179 -6.50 -2.62 -19.24
CA ASN A 179 -6.92 -2.69 -17.83
C ASN A 179 -8.44 -2.50 -17.76
N GLU A 180 -9.19 -3.59 -17.82
CA GLU A 180 -10.65 -3.56 -17.83
C GLU A 180 -11.23 -4.11 -16.52
N LYS A 181 -12.18 -3.36 -15.96
CA LYS A 181 -12.96 -3.77 -14.80
C LYS A 181 -14.37 -4.18 -15.23
N SER A 182 -14.74 -5.42 -14.92
CA SER A 182 -16.11 -5.96 -14.99
C SER A 182 -16.72 -5.97 -13.58
N GLU A 183 -18.04 -6.17 -13.47
CA GLU A 183 -18.76 -6.25 -12.20
C GLU A 183 -18.23 -7.34 -11.25
N ASP A 184 -17.58 -8.37 -11.79
CA ASP A 184 -17.15 -9.59 -11.08
C ASP A 184 -15.63 -9.87 -11.13
N LYS A 185 -14.88 -9.16 -11.98
CA LYS A 185 -13.46 -9.43 -12.23
C LYS A 185 -12.73 -8.24 -12.85
N VAL A 186 -11.41 -8.22 -12.71
CA VAL A 186 -10.50 -7.30 -13.41
C VAL A 186 -9.63 -8.12 -14.37
N VAL A 187 -9.50 -7.66 -15.61
CA VAL A 187 -8.69 -8.29 -16.66
C VAL A 187 -7.63 -7.29 -17.11
N VAL A 188 -6.36 -7.68 -16.98
CA VAL A 188 -5.22 -6.82 -17.30
C VAL A 188 -4.32 -7.53 -18.31
N VAL A 189 -3.97 -6.84 -19.40
CA VAL A 189 -2.97 -7.30 -20.38
C VAL A 189 -1.73 -6.43 -20.26
N MET A 190 -0.59 -7.07 -20.09
CA MET A 190 0.71 -6.43 -19.86
C MET A 190 1.75 -6.95 -20.84
N GLN A 191 2.72 -6.11 -21.17
CA GLN A 191 3.88 -6.48 -21.97
C GLN A 191 5.16 -6.27 -21.17
N LYS A 192 6.05 -7.28 -21.19
CA LYS A 192 7.39 -7.14 -20.64
C LYS A 192 8.23 -6.25 -21.55
N ASN A 193 8.76 -5.16 -21.02
CA ASN A 193 9.69 -4.33 -21.78
C ASN A 193 11.14 -4.79 -21.56
N ALA A 194 12.03 -4.37 -22.46
CA ALA A 194 13.46 -4.60 -22.27
C ALA A 194 13.90 -3.96 -20.95
N PRO A 195 14.80 -4.60 -20.17
CA PRO A 195 15.30 -4.02 -18.93
C PRO A 195 15.89 -2.64 -19.21
N GLN A 196 15.36 -1.59 -18.59
CA GLN A 196 16.03 -0.30 -18.57
C GLN A 196 17.26 -0.43 -17.67
N ALA A 197 18.42 -0.03 -18.18
CA ALA A 197 19.69 -0.17 -17.49
C ALA A 197 19.68 0.60 -16.15
N LYS A 198 19.67 -0.13 -15.03
CA LYS A 198 20.17 0.42 -13.75
C LYS A 198 21.69 0.33 -13.79
N ALA A 199 22.36 1.47 -13.56
CA ALA A 199 23.81 1.57 -13.56
C ALA A 199 24.40 0.61 -12.52
N ALA A 200 25.21 -0.34 -12.99
CA ALA A 200 25.95 -1.26 -12.15
C ALA A 200 27.25 -0.58 -11.68
N GLY A 201 27.46 -0.54 -10.37
CA GLY A 201 28.76 -0.29 -9.75
C GLY A 201 29.22 -1.56 -9.04
N GLU A 202 30.37 -2.08 -9.46
CA GLU A 202 31.06 -3.21 -8.84
C GLU A 202 31.82 -2.75 -7.58
N GLY A 203 31.80 -3.56 -6.51
CA GLY A 203 32.72 -3.43 -5.38
C GLY A 203 32.06 -3.63 -4.02
N HIS A 204 32.77 -4.27 -3.10
CA HIS A 204 32.34 -4.61 -1.75
C HIS A 204 31.99 -3.38 -0.89
N GLN A 205 30.73 -2.94 -0.88
CA GLN A 205 30.14 -2.10 0.18
C GLN A 205 28.60 -2.17 0.15
N MET A 206 27.93 -2.00 1.29
CA MET A 206 26.46 -1.93 1.38
C MET A 206 25.94 -0.85 0.44
N VAL A 207 25.07 -1.23 -0.50
CA VAL A 207 24.46 -0.31 -1.48
C VAL A 207 23.05 0.04 -1.00
N GLU A 208 22.92 1.28 -0.53
CA GLU A 208 21.67 2.00 -0.29
C GLU A 208 20.93 2.25 -1.61
N THR A 209 19.59 2.32 -1.57
CA THR A 209 18.83 2.95 -2.66
C THR A 209 17.83 3.95 -2.11
N LYS A 210 17.70 5.11 -2.76
CA LYS A 210 16.67 6.16 -2.54
C LYS A 210 15.22 5.68 -2.75
N ASP A 211 15.03 4.36 -2.89
CA ASP A 211 13.78 3.69 -3.21
C ASP A 211 13.36 2.69 -2.13
N GLY A 212 14.06 2.61 -0.99
CA GLY A 212 13.75 1.68 0.11
C GLY A 212 12.44 1.97 0.84
N ALA A 213 11.90 0.95 1.51
CA ALA A 213 10.79 1.07 2.44
C ALA A 213 11.21 0.54 3.81
N THR A 214 11.00 1.35 4.83
CA THR A 214 11.25 0.97 6.21
C THR A 214 9.95 1.00 7.01
N MET A 215 9.85 0.13 8.00
CA MET A 215 8.76 0.21 8.96
C MET A 215 9.20 -0.24 10.35
N VAL A 216 8.78 0.50 11.35
CA VAL A 216 8.85 0.07 12.75
C VAL A 216 7.60 -0.75 13.04
N VAL A 217 7.81 -2.01 13.40
CA VAL A 217 6.76 -2.88 13.93
C VAL A 217 6.87 -2.84 15.45
N PHE A 218 6.12 -1.92 16.05
CA PHE A 218 6.00 -1.76 17.49
C PHE A 218 4.87 -2.61 18.06
N SER A 219 3.75 -2.69 17.32
CA SER A 219 2.54 -3.39 17.76
C SER A 219 2.72 -4.91 17.74
N GLY A 220 2.23 -5.57 18.80
CA GLY A 220 2.15 -7.04 18.92
C GLY A 220 0.77 -7.61 18.62
N ASP A 221 -0.08 -6.86 17.93
CA ASP A 221 -1.43 -7.28 17.55
C ASP A 221 -1.38 -8.02 16.19
N MET A 222 -2.08 -9.14 16.07
CA MET A 222 -2.10 -10.01 14.90
C MET A 222 -2.48 -9.28 13.62
N ASP A 223 -3.48 -8.40 13.67
CA ASP A 223 -4.05 -7.67 12.55
C ASP A 223 -3.12 -6.55 12.08
N LYS A 224 -2.47 -5.84 13.00
CA LYS A 224 -1.43 -4.85 12.67
C LYS A 224 -0.17 -5.51 12.13
N ALA A 225 0.26 -6.61 12.73
CA ALA A 225 1.37 -7.42 12.23
C ALA A 225 1.06 -7.92 10.81
N LEU A 226 -0.13 -8.46 10.58
CA LEU A 226 -0.56 -8.90 9.24
C LEU A 226 -0.54 -7.75 8.23
N ALA A 227 -1.05 -6.57 8.60
CA ALA A 227 -0.99 -5.38 7.75
C ALA A 227 0.47 -4.99 7.43
N SER A 228 1.38 -5.03 8.41
CA SER A 228 2.80 -4.72 8.18
C SER A 228 3.45 -5.67 7.16
N PHE A 229 3.16 -6.97 7.24
CA PHE A 229 3.69 -7.95 6.28
C PHE A 229 3.03 -7.85 4.89
N ILE A 230 1.75 -7.50 4.81
CA ILE A 230 1.09 -7.21 3.52
C ILE A 230 1.76 -6.02 2.83
N ILE A 231 1.98 -4.93 3.57
CA ILE A 231 2.66 -3.73 3.05
C ILE A 231 4.10 -4.05 2.67
N ALA A 232 4.83 -4.79 3.51
CA ALA A 232 6.22 -5.16 3.26
C ALA A 232 6.39 -6.02 1.99
N THR A 233 5.56 -7.06 1.85
CA THR A 233 5.61 -7.94 0.68
C THR A 233 5.15 -7.24 -0.59
N GLY A 234 4.14 -6.36 -0.52
CA GLY A 234 3.73 -5.49 -1.63
C GLY A 234 4.84 -4.50 -2.04
N ALA A 235 5.48 -3.85 -1.08
CA ALA A 235 6.61 -2.97 -1.36
C ALA A 235 7.76 -3.75 -2.03
N LYS A 236 8.11 -4.93 -1.51
CA LYS A 236 9.17 -5.78 -2.07
C LYS A 236 8.84 -6.27 -3.48
N SER A 237 7.58 -6.62 -3.76
CA SER A 237 7.15 -7.01 -5.12
C SER A 237 7.17 -5.86 -6.12
N MET A 238 7.01 -4.62 -5.64
CA MET A 238 7.25 -3.40 -6.41
C MET A 238 8.75 -3.07 -6.56
N GLY A 239 9.66 -3.92 -6.11
CA GLY A 239 11.11 -3.70 -6.22
C GLY A 239 11.69 -2.69 -5.22
N LYS A 240 11.02 -2.42 -4.09
CA LYS A 240 11.62 -1.73 -2.94
C LYS A 240 12.52 -2.69 -2.18
N ASP A 241 13.64 -2.21 -1.66
CA ASP A 241 14.29 -2.89 -0.54
C ASP A 241 13.55 -2.58 0.74
N VAL A 242 13.16 -3.62 1.48
CA VAL A 242 12.25 -3.50 2.62
C VAL A 242 12.96 -3.91 3.90
N THR A 243 12.97 -3.02 4.89
CA THR A 243 13.41 -3.30 6.26
C THR A 243 12.25 -3.19 7.24
N MET A 244 12.03 -4.24 8.02
CA MET A 244 11.07 -4.27 9.13
C MET A 244 11.83 -4.30 10.45
N PHE A 245 11.71 -3.25 11.24
CA PHE A 245 12.34 -3.11 12.56
C PHE A 245 11.36 -3.46 13.68
N PHE A 246 11.52 -4.62 14.30
CA PHE A 246 10.67 -5.13 15.37
C PHE A 246 11.19 -4.65 16.73
N THR A 247 10.33 -3.94 17.46
CA THR A 247 10.65 -3.39 18.77
C THR A 247 9.46 -3.59 19.71
N PHE A 248 9.71 -3.57 21.03
CA PHE A 248 8.69 -3.82 22.05
C PHE A 248 7.81 -5.03 21.71
N TRP A 249 6.49 -4.85 21.65
CA TRP A 249 5.52 -5.92 21.45
C TRP A 249 5.65 -6.60 20.08
N GLY A 250 6.17 -5.90 19.08
CA GLY A 250 6.47 -6.42 17.75
C GLY A 250 7.48 -7.55 17.76
N LEU A 251 8.37 -7.63 18.75
CA LEU A 251 9.30 -8.78 18.89
C LEU A 251 8.55 -10.11 19.00
N ASN A 252 7.32 -10.12 19.54
CA ASN A 252 6.52 -11.34 19.66
C ASN A 252 6.04 -11.89 18.30
N VAL A 253 6.05 -11.05 17.25
CA VAL A 253 5.66 -11.43 15.90
C VAL A 253 6.69 -12.36 15.27
N ILE A 254 7.97 -12.15 15.56
CA ILE A 254 9.11 -12.86 14.96
C ILE A 254 9.74 -13.91 15.87
N LYS A 255 9.01 -14.35 16.91
CA LYS A 255 9.44 -15.46 17.77
C LYS A 255 9.32 -16.79 17.04
N ASP A 256 10.36 -17.61 17.16
CA ASP A 256 10.36 -18.96 16.61
C ASP A 256 9.44 -19.86 17.45
N PRO A 257 8.36 -20.43 16.87
CA PRO A 257 7.50 -21.38 17.58
C PRO A 257 8.24 -22.65 18.07
N ASN A 258 9.39 -22.96 17.46
CA ASN A 258 10.21 -24.13 17.77
C ASN A 258 11.41 -23.81 18.67
N ALA A 259 11.53 -22.58 19.17
CA ALA A 259 12.62 -22.15 20.02
C ALA A 259 12.81 -23.05 21.26
N PRO A 260 14.06 -23.29 21.69
CA PRO A 260 14.36 -24.07 22.89
C PRO A 260 13.78 -23.40 24.14
N LYS A 261 13.20 -24.19 25.04
CA LYS A 261 12.71 -23.66 26.33
C LYS A 261 13.87 -23.22 27.21
N LYS A 262 13.97 -21.92 27.46
CA LYS A 262 14.95 -21.35 28.39
C LYS A 262 14.48 -21.42 29.83
N ASN A 263 15.39 -21.76 30.75
CA ASN A 263 15.16 -21.67 32.19
C ASN A 263 15.41 -20.24 32.68
N LYS A 264 14.45 -19.36 32.38
CA LYS A 264 14.44 -17.97 32.88
C LYS A 264 14.08 -17.93 34.37
N SER A 265 14.57 -16.93 35.07
CA SER A 265 14.37 -16.76 36.52
C SER A 265 13.73 -15.40 36.84
N GLY A 266 13.09 -15.27 38.00
CA GLY A 266 12.53 -14.01 38.47
C GLY A 266 11.52 -13.37 37.51
N LEU A 267 11.72 -12.08 37.21
CA LEU A 267 10.83 -11.25 36.39
C LEU A 267 10.82 -11.70 34.91
N ASP A 268 11.95 -12.18 34.40
CA ASP A 268 12.10 -12.67 33.02
C ASP A 268 11.22 -13.89 32.76
N LYS A 269 11.07 -14.76 33.76
CA LYS A 269 10.16 -15.91 33.69
C LYS A 269 8.70 -15.47 33.63
N ALA A 270 8.35 -14.42 34.37
CA ALA A 270 7.00 -13.86 34.35
C ALA A 270 6.68 -13.24 32.98
N PHE A 271 7.60 -12.44 32.42
CA PHE A 271 7.46 -11.87 31.08
C PHE A 271 7.36 -12.95 30.00
N SER A 272 8.27 -13.94 30.00
CA SER A 272 8.25 -15.06 29.05
C SER A 272 6.95 -15.88 29.09
N MET A 273 6.34 -16.02 30.28
CA MET A 273 5.06 -16.72 30.44
C MET A 273 3.86 -15.90 29.98
N MET A 274 3.91 -14.58 30.16
CA MET A 274 2.82 -13.65 29.80
C MET A 274 2.79 -13.35 28.29
N MET A 275 3.95 -13.29 27.64
CA MET A 275 4.04 -12.90 26.24
C MET A 275 3.63 -14.02 25.28
N PRO A 276 3.09 -13.68 24.10
CA PRO A 276 2.87 -14.65 23.03
C PRO A 276 4.14 -15.41 22.67
N LYS A 277 3.98 -16.68 22.30
CA LYS A 277 5.10 -17.56 21.92
C LYS A 277 5.38 -17.59 20.42
N SER A 278 4.46 -17.08 19.61
CA SER A 278 4.52 -17.13 18.15
C SER A 278 3.51 -16.18 17.54
N ALA A 279 3.72 -15.81 16.27
CA ALA A 279 2.80 -15.01 15.46
C ALA A 279 1.34 -15.52 15.47
N SER A 280 1.14 -16.85 15.51
CA SER A 280 -0.19 -17.47 15.53
C SER A 280 -0.99 -17.25 16.83
N LYS A 281 -0.33 -16.82 17.90
CA LYS A 281 -0.93 -16.61 19.24
C LYS A 281 -1.12 -15.14 19.59
N LEU A 282 -0.86 -14.23 18.66
CA LEU A 282 -1.06 -12.80 18.89
C LEU A 282 -2.55 -12.48 19.08
N PRO A 283 -2.90 -11.57 20.01
CA PRO A 283 -4.25 -11.05 20.12
C PRO A 283 -4.58 -10.16 18.91
N ILE A 284 -5.86 -9.89 18.66
CA ILE A 284 -6.25 -8.83 17.72
C ILE A 284 -6.37 -7.49 18.44
N SER A 285 -6.09 -6.38 17.75
CA SER A 285 -6.01 -5.06 18.38
C SER A 285 -7.35 -4.57 18.92
N ASN A 286 -8.45 -4.99 18.30
CA ASN A 286 -9.82 -4.62 18.66
C ASN A 286 -10.72 -5.85 18.69
N MET A 287 -11.75 -5.83 19.55
CA MET A 287 -12.75 -6.92 19.66
C MET A 287 -12.16 -8.30 19.99
N ASN A 288 -11.04 -8.37 20.72
CA ASN A 288 -10.38 -9.64 21.05
C ASN A 288 -11.30 -10.62 21.81
N MET A 289 -12.24 -10.12 22.63
CA MET A 289 -13.25 -10.93 23.34
C MET A 289 -12.66 -12.19 24.00
N PHE A 290 -11.64 -12.03 24.84
CA PHE A 290 -10.91 -13.13 25.48
C PHE A 290 -10.33 -14.17 24.48
N GLY A 291 -9.95 -13.75 23.28
CA GLY A 291 -9.37 -14.58 22.23
C GLY A 291 -10.40 -15.17 21.24
N LEU A 292 -11.70 -14.95 21.45
CA LEU A 292 -12.74 -15.36 20.50
C LEU A 292 -12.64 -14.55 19.19
N GLY A 293 -12.31 -13.27 19.29
CA GLY A 293 -12.13 -12.40 18.12
C GLY A 293 -11.01 -12.89 17.20
N SER A 294 -9.84 -13.24 17.76
CA SER A 294 -8.71 -13.78 16.99
C SER A 294 -9.09 -15.05 16.23
N LYS A 295 -9.85 -15.96 16.85
CA LYS A 295 -10.32 -17.18 16.18
C LYS A 295 -11.33 -16.88 15.07
N MET A 296 -12.24 -15.94 15.30
CA MET A 296 -13.23 -15.54 14.33
C MET A 296 -12.58 -14.90 13.09
N ILE A 297 -11.64 -13.97 13.26
CA ILE A 297 -10.97 -13.34 12.13
C ILE A 297 -10.12 -14.34 11.34
N GLN A 298 -9.40 -15.24 12.03
CA GLN A 298 -8.61 -16.30 11.38
C GLN A 298 -9.51 -17.26 10.58
N TYR A 299 -10.70 -17.58 11.09
CA TYR A 299 -11.69 -18.36 10.34
C TYR A 299 -12.17 -17.64 9.09
N VAL A 300 -12.50 -16.35 9.20
CA VAL A 300 -12.93 -15.53 8.06
C VAL A 300 -11.81 -15.40 7.03
N MET A 301 -10.58 -15.13 7.46
CA MET A 301 -9.38 -15.07 6.61
C MET A 301 -9.20 -16.37 5.84
N LYS A 302 -9.24 -17.52 6.53
CA LYS A 302 -9.13 -18.84 5.90
C LYS A 302 -10.22 -19.08 4.86
N LYS A 303 -11.48 -18.71 5.17
CA LYS A 303 -12.60 -18.83 4.24
C LYS A 303 -12.41 -17.93 3.01
N LYS A 304 -11.84 -16.75 3.20
CA LYS A 304 -11.52 -15.78 2.15
C LYS A 304 -10.16 -16.01 1.49
N LYS A 305 -9.45 -17.10 1.81
CA LYS A 305 -8.12 -17.43 1.29
C LYS A 305 -7.07 -16.32 1.50
N VAL A 306 -7.19 -15.58 2.60
CA VAL A 306 -6.13 -14.68 3.06
C VAL A 306 -5.10 -15.51 3.80
N ASP A 307 -3.84 -15.40 3.40
CA ASP A 307 -2.73 -16.11 4.04
C ASP A 307 -2.66 -15.80 5.54
N ALA A 308 -2.27 -16.80 6.32
CA ALA A 308 -2.03 -16.58 7.74
C ALA A 308 -0.78 -15.71 7.96
N LEU A 309 -0.69 -15.04 9.11
CA LEU A 309 0.48 -14.23 9.45
C LEU A 309 1.80 -15.02 9.39
N THR A 310 1.79 -16.30 9.81
CA THR A 310 2.96 -17.18 9.71
C THR A 310 3.39 -17.42 8.26
N GLU A 311 2.43 -17.63 7.36
CA GLU A 311 2.70 -17.81 5.93
C GLU A 311 3.22 -16.51 5.31
N MET A 312 2.70 -15.36 5.75
CA MET A 312 3.17 -14.04 5.30
C MET A 312 4.60 -13.73 5.77
N ILE A 313 4.97 -14.13 6.98
CA ILE A 313 6.36 -14.03 7.47
C ILE A 313 7.29 -14.86 6.58
N GLU A 314 6.93 -16.11 6.28
CA GLU A 314 7.72 -16.98 5.39
C GLU A 314 7.83 -16.42 3.96
N LYS A 315 6.75 -15.84 3.43
CA LYS A 315 6.77 -15.18 2.10
C LYS A 315 7.68 -13.95 2.11
N ALA A 316 7.61 -13.13 3.15
CA ALA A 316 8.48 -11.96 3.29
C ALA A 316 9.96 -12.35 3.36
N ASP A 317 10.28 -13.40 4.12
CA ASP A 317 11.63 -13.95 4.15
C ASP A 317 12.10 -14.41 2.76
N LYS A 318 11.30 -15.22 2.06
CA LYS A 318 11.61 -15.70 0.70
C LYS A 318 11.80 -14.57 -0.31
N LEU A 319 11.08 -13.46 -0.14
CA LEU A 319 11.22 -12.26 -0.98
C LEU A 319 12.44 -11.40 -0.60
N GLY A 320 13.17 -11.74 0.47
CA GLY A 320 14.33 -10.99 0.93
C GLY A 320 13.97 -9.71 1.68
N VAL A 321 12.87 -9.72 2.43
CA VAL A 321 12.55 -8.64 3.39
C VAL A 321 13.49 -8.74 4.58
N LYS A 322 14.19 -7.65 4.90
CA LYS A 322 15.15 -7.59 6.00
C LYS A 322 14.40 -7.40 7.32
N MET A 323 14.32 -8.43 8.15
CA MET A 323 13.76 -8.34 9.50
C MET A 323 14.86 -8.03 10.51
N VAL A 324 14.66 -7.01 11.34
CA VAL A 324 15.64 -6.54 12.34
C VAL A 324 14.98 -6.49 13.72
N ALA A 325 15.51 -7.20 14.70
CA ALA A 325 15.09 -7.13 16.09
C ALA A 325 15.86 -6.05 16.86
N CYS A 326 15.12 -5.24 17.60
CA CYS A 326 15.67 -4.20 18.48
C CYS A 326 16.31 -4.82 19.72
N THR A 327 17.63 -4.78 19.80
CA THR A 327 18.45 -5.31 20.91
C THR A 327 18.03 -4.76 22.28
N MET A 328 17.82 -3.44 22.39
CA MET A 328 17.35 -2.83 23.64
C MET A 328 15.98 -3.37 24.07
N SER A 329 15.05 -3.58 23.13
CA SER A 329 13.75 -4.17 23.45
C SER A 329 13.87 -5.64 23.83
N MET A 330 14.78 -6.39 23.21
CA MET A 330 15.06 -7.78 23.57
C MET A 330 15.54 -7.87 25.02
N ASP A 331 16.47 -7.01 25.42
CA ASP A 331 16.97 -6.94 26.81
C ASP A 331 15.85 -6.62 27.80
N ILE A 332 15.04 -5.59 27.51
CA ILE A 332 13.93 -5.17 28.38
C ILE A 332 12.88 -6.27 28.55
N MET A 333 12.59 -6.99 27.47
CA MET A 333 11.55 -8.02 27.45
C MET A 333 12.08 -9.42 27.74
N ALA A 334 13.37 -9.52 28.07
CA ALA A 334 14.10 -10.76 28.29
C ALA A 334 13.82 -11.77 27.17
N ILE A 335 14.15 -11.42 25.92
CA ILE A 335 14.05 -12.27 24.74
C ILE A 335 15.46 -12.55 24.24
N ASP A 336 15.82 -13.83 24.14
CA ASP A 336 17.12 -14.28 23.67
C ASP A 336 17.14 -14.39 22.13
N GLU A 337 18.32 -14.28 21.52
CA GLU A 337 18.49 -14.37 20.05
C GLU A 337 17.96 -15.70 19.48
N ASP A 338 18.16 -16.81 20.20
CA ASP A 338 17.72 -18.14 19.80
C ASP A 338 16.23 -18.41 20.06
N GLU A 339 15.50 -17.42 20.58
CA GLU A 339 14.03 -17.44 20.65
C GLU A 339 13.37 -16.75 19.44
N LEU A 340 14.15 -16.12 18.56
CA LEU A 340 13.68 -15.48 17.34
C LEU A 340 13.89 -16.38 16.12
N LEU A 341 13.19 -16.07 15.02
CA LEU A 341 13.35 -16.76 13.76
C LEU A 341 14.81 -16.65 13.25
N PRO A 342 15.36 -17.71 12.61
CA PRO A 342 16.80 -17.83 12.31
C PRO A 342 17.33 -16.79 11.31
N ASN A 343 16.44 -16.16 10.54
CA ASN A 343 16.71 -15.17 9.50
C ASN A 343 16.52 -13.72 10.00
N VAL A 344 16.35 -13.52 11.31
CA VAL A 344 16.25 -12.20 11.94
C VAL A 344 17.64 -11.64 12.18
N ASN A 345 17.84 -10.39 11.77
CA ASN A 345 19.03 -9.61 12.09
C ASN A 345 18.85 -8.86 13.41
N PHE A 346 19.94 -8.44 14.03
CA PHE A 346 19.91 -7.69 15.30
C PHE A 346 20.44 -6.28 15.10
N GLY A 347 19.75 -5.28 15.66
CA GLY A 347 20.11 -3.88 15.48
C GLY A 347 19.64 -2.99 16.60
N GLY A 348 20.23 -1.79 16.68
CA GLY A 348 19.77 -0.71 17.54
C GLY A 348 19.02 0.36 16.74
N VAL A 349 18.60 1.43 17.41
CA VAL A 349 17.90 2.55 16.75
C VAL A 349 18.71 3.17 15.61
N GLY A 350 20.04 3.24 15.74
CA GLY A 350 20.92 3.76 14.67
C GLY A 350 20.91 2.91 13.41
N THR A 351 20.78 1.58 13.53
CA THR A 351 20.65 0.67 12.38
C THR A 351 19.36 0.95 11.62
N TYR A 352 18.26 1.17 12.34
CA TYR A 352 16.98 1.50 11.73
C TYR A 352 16.99 2.90 11.10
N LEU A 353 17.50 3.92 11.81
CA LEU A 353 17.53 5.29 11.30
C LEU A 353 18.38 5.41 10.02
N GLY A 354 19.50 4.67 9.93
CA GLY A 354 20.28 4.60 8.69
C GLY A 354 19.51 4.01 7.51
N ASP A 355 18.73 2.95 7.73
CA ASP A 355 17.87 2.39 6.67
C ASP A 355 16.70 3.36 6.34
N ALA A 356 16.18 4.09 7.33
CA ALA A 356 15.04 4.99 7.20
C ALA A 356 15.37 6.31 6.49
N GLU A 357 16.53 6.92 6.78
CA GLU A 357 17.00 8.14 6.10
C GLU A 357 17.21 7.93 4.59
N ASN A 358 17.53 6.71 4.21
CA ASN A 358 17.75 6.32 2.82
C ASN A 358 16.48 5.80 2.12
N GLY A 359 15.42 5.52 2.89
CA GLY A 359 14.12 5.10 2.36
C GLY A 359 13.23 6.30 2.02
N ASN A 360 12.37 6.16 1.01
CA ASN A 360 11.33 7.15 0.71
C ASN A 360 9.95 6.74 1.25
N LEU A 361 9.86 5.61 1.95
CA LEU A 361 8.70 5.18 2.69
C LEU A 361 9.15 4.77 4.10
N ASN A 362 8.58 5.40 5.13
CA ASN A 362 8.80 5.05 6.52
C ASN A 362 7.45 4.98 7.26
N LEU A 363 7.17 3.86 7.92
CA LEU A 363 5.93 3.63 8.65
C LEU A 363 6.21 3.26 10.12
N PHE A 364 5.28 3.60 11.00
CA PHE A 364 5.27 3.14 12.39
C PHE A 364 3.95 2.40 12.64
N ILE A 365 4.04 1.12 13.00
CA ILE A 365 2.89 0.18 13.04
C ILE A 365 2.76 -0.46 14.41
#